data_AF-A0A6I3MEC2-F1
#
_entry.id   AF-A0A6I3MEC2-F1
#
_cell.length_a   1.000
_cell.length_b   1.000
_cell.length_c   1.000
_cell.angle_alpha   90.00
_cell.angle_beta   90.00
_cell.angle_gamma   90.00
#
_symmetry.space_group_name_H-M   'P 1'
#
loop_
_entity.id
_entity.type
_entity.pdbx_description
1 polymer ?
#
loop_
_entity_poly.entity_id
_entity_poly.type
_entity_poly.pdbx_seq_one_letter_code
_entity_poly.pdbx_strand_id
1 'polypeptide(L)'
;MTEPTAAEWAERADSTALAVRRDELDRRALAGLPETRDALAALGVRSARELQRWREDRLARLVDDEPGVAAAVRPHRTATAGYIAASLAVAAAYAMFFSRGELGLEVEVVASAVALVVGAAVMAMVVPWTRRRPVTAADATMACIIAVLGAAAAVATAVQAGRAGGGLAVPVTIAGVSGFALVAMAAVTTARRVRVPRSVRERDTARAAEVRDEFGDEVARVRRSCGEQVAAALAQADAEAVEHARGEVAAAYAVLTRRGLLDPAAAPHEPGMLLIDDPIARAARANRMPDRGPLVPALARTR
;
A
#
# COMPACT_ATOMS: atom_id res chain seq x y z
N MET A 1 32.91 11.87 18.95
CA MET A 1 32.56 12.22 17.56
C MET A 1 31.32 13.09 17.64
N THR A 2 31.43 14.35 17.22
CA THR A 2 30.28 15.26 17.12
C THR A 2 29.32 14.73 16.05
N GLU A 3 28.03 14.77 16.35
CA GLU A 3 27.01 14.41 15.38
C GLU A 3 26.99 15.44 14.24
N PRO A 4 26.97 15.01 12.96
CA PRO A 4 26.94 15.93 11.83
C PRO A 4 25.71 16.84 11.83
N THR A 5 25.87 18.07 11.34
CA THR A 5 24.81 19.10 11.28
C THR A 5 23.77 18.81 10.20
N ALA A 6 22.70 19.63 10.13
CA ALA A 6 21.64 19.43 9.13
C ALA A 6 22.18 19.68 7.71
N ALA A 7 22.99 20.73 7.54
CA ALA A 7 23.66 21.04 6.28
C ALA A 7 24.67 19.94 5.87
N GLU A 8 25.45 19.41 6.81
CA GLU A 8 26.41 18.33 6.54
C GLU A 8 25.72 16.99 6.20
N TRP A 9 24.54 16.74 6.79
CA TRP A 9 23.70 15.63 6.35
C TRP A 9 23.17 15.87 4.94
N ALA A 10 22.66 17.07 4.67
CA ALA A 10 22.14 17.45 3.35
C ALA A 10 23.21 17.41 2.26
N GLU A 11 24.49 17.63 2.58
CA GLU A 11 25.61 17.51 1.64
C GLU A 11 25.84 16.04 1.22
N ARG A 12 25.61 15.10 2.14
CA ARG A 12 25.88 13.67 1.94
C ARG A 12 24.65 12.86 1.52
N ALA A 13 23.44 13.37 1.74
CA ALA A 13 22.21 12.68 1.39
C ALA A 13 22.10 12.52 -0.14
N ASP A 14 21.79 11.31 -0.61
CA ASP A 14 21.32 11.12 -1.99
C ASP A 14 19.79 11.25 -2.05
N SER A 15 19.21 11.14 -3.26
CA SER A 15 17.76 11.22 -3.44
C SER A 15 17.01 10.15 -2.64
N THR A 16 17.58 8.96 -2.52
CA THR A 16 17.00 7.85 -1.74
C THR A 16 17.00 8.16 -0.24
N ALA A 17 18.12 8.63 0.30
CA ALA A 17 18.26 9.02 1.69
C ALA A 17 17.32 10.18 2.04
N LEU A 18 17.14 11.13 1.11
CA LEU A 18 16.17 12.21 1.27
C LEU A 18 14.73 11.67 1.28
N ALA A 19 14.38 10.76 0.37
CA ALA A 19 13.04 10.18 0.31
C ALA A 19 12.68 9.33 1.55
N VAL A 20 13.66 8.65 2.15
CA VAL A 20 13.45 7.70 3.26
C VAL A 20 13.68 8.32 4.63
N ARG A 21 14.58 9.29 4.76
CA ARG A 21 15.04 9.85 6.05
C ARG A 21 15.04 11.38 6.07
N ARG A 22 14.08 12.03 5.38
CA ARG A 22 13.94 13.49 5.42
C ARG A 22 13.80 14.04 6.84
N ASP A 23 13.20 13.29 7.76
CA ASP A 23 13.09 13.67 9.17
C ASP A 23 14.45 13.83 9.88
N GLU A 24 15.54 13.32 9.32
CA GLU A 24 16.90 13.54 9.82
C GLU A 24 17.31 15.03 9.75
N LEU A 25 16.79 15.80 8.78
CA LEU A 25 17.02 17.26 8.72
C LEU A 25 16.65 17.94 10.03
N ASP A 26 15.45 17.64 10.53
CA ASP A 26 14.94 18.20 11.78
C ASP A 26 15.62 17.62 13.01
N ARG A 27 15.96 16.32 13.00
CA ARG A 27 16.72 15.73 14.13
C ARG A 27 18.06 16.41 14.32
N ARG A 28 18.76 16.74 13.23
CA ARG A 28 20.04 17.45 13.26
C ARG A 28 19.88 18.92 13.60
N ALA A 29 18.92 19.61 13.00
CA ALA A 29 18.67 21.02 13.29
C ALA A 29 18.31 21.26 14.77
N LEU A 30 17.54 20.34 15.36
CA LEU A 30 17.15 20.39 16.78
C LEU A 30 18.15 19.70 17.72
N ALA A 31 19.40 19.42 17.31
CA ALA A 31 20.39 18.76 18.17
C ALA A 31 20.70 19.56 19.45
N GLY A 32 20.62 20.90 19.38
CA GLY A 32 20.75 21.79 20.54
C GLY A 32 19.51 21.85 21.45
N LEU A 33 18.39 21.25 21.04
CA LEU A 33 17.12 21.23 21.76
C LEU A 33 16.59 19.80 21.92
N PRO A 34 17.35 18.89 22.59
CA PRO A 34 17.03 17.46 22.60
C PRO A 34 15.66 17.15 23.22
N GLU A 35 15.28 17.83 24.30
CA GLU A 35 13.97 17.64 24.94
C GLU A 35 12.81 18.04 24.02
N THR A 36 12.96 19.16 23.29
CA THR A 36 11.95 19.62 22.32
C THR A 36 11.87 18.65 21.14
N ARG A 37 13.02 18.25 20.58
CA ARG A 37 13.12 17.26 19.51
C ARG A 37 12.41 15.95 19.89
N ASP A 38 12.69 15.43 21.07
CA ASP A 38 12.15 14.16 21.53
C ASP A 38 10.64 14.28 21.80
N ALA A 39 10.18 15.40 22.35
CA ALA A 39 8.75 15.69 22.54
C ALA A 39 7.99 15.75 21.20
N LEU A 40 8.54 16.42 20.18
CA LEU A 40 7.95 16.51 18.84
C LEU A 40 7.93 15.16 18.14
N ALA A 41 9.01 14.36 18.25
CA ALA A 41 9.03 13.00 17.74
C ALA A 41 7.98 12.10 18.42
N ALA A 42 7.82 12.22 19.75
CA ALA A 42 6.79 11.50 20.49
C ALA A 42 5.37 11.93 20.06
N LEU A 43 5.15 13.24 19.83
CA LEU A 43 3.90 13.78 19.31
C LEU A 43 3.57 13.19 17.93
N GLY A 44 4.53 13.12 17.02
CA GLY A 44 4.36 12.51 15.70
C GLY A 44 3.92 11.05 15.78
N VAL A 45 4.62 10.25 16.60
CA VAL A 45 4.29 8.83 16.82
C VAL A 45 2.93 8.65 17.49
N ARG A 46 2.60 9.48 18.50
CA ARG A 46 1.29 9.44 19.17
C ARG A 46 0.16 9.78 18.20
N SER A 47 0.31 10.85 17.42
CA SER A 47 -0.68 11.30 16.43
C SER A 47 -0.91 10.26 15.34
N ALA A 48 0.17 9.59 14.89
CA ALA A 48 0.08 8.47 13.96
C ALA A 48 -0.74 7.28 14.52
N ARG A 49 -0.55 6.96 15.81
CA ARG A 49 -1.34 5.92 16.50
C ARG A 49 -2.79 6.33 16.72
N GLU A 50 -3.04 7.58 17.08
CA GLU A 50 -4.40 8.12 17.24
C GLU A 50 -5.16 8.09 15.91
N LEU A 51 -4.51 8.48 14.81
CA LEU A 51 -5.08 8.38 13.47
C LEU A 51 -5.43 6.94 13.10
N GLN A 52 -4.57 5.98 13.45
CA GLN A 52 -4.85 4.57 13.24
C GLN A 52 -6.07 4.10 14.05
N ARG A 53 -6.14 4.43 15.35
CA ARG A 53 -7.28 4.07 16.21
C ARG A 53 -8.58 4.68 15.70
N TRP A 54 -8.55 5.98 15.38
CA TRP A 54 -9.72 6.67 14.82
C TRP A 54 -10.23 5.99 13.56
N ARG A 55 -9.31 5.58 12.68
CA ARG A 55 -9.66 4.85 11.45
C ARG A 55 -10.26 3.47 11.75
N GLU A 56 -9.67 2.74 12.69
CA GLU A 56 -10.17 1.43 13.12
C GLU A 56 -11.58 1.54 13.69
N ASP A 57 -11.83 2.53 14.55
CA ASP A 57 -13.14 2.82 15.13
C ASP A 57 -14.15 3.23 14.04
N ARG A 58 -13.74 4.08 13.09
CA ARG A 58 -14.60 4.49 11.97
C ARG A 58 -14.96 3.31 11.08
N LEU A 59 -14.02 2.41 10.81
CA LEU A 59 -14.29 1.19 10.06
C LEU A 59 -15.16 0.21 10.83
N ALA A 60 -15.00 0.08 12.14
CA ALA A 60 -15.85 -0.77 12.97
C ALA A 60 -17.32 -0.34 12.86
N ARG A 61 -17.60 0.96 13.02
CA ARG A 61 -18.95 1.54 12.82
C ARG A 61 -19.49 1.28 11.41
N LEU A 62 -18.65 1.51 10.38
CA LEU A 62 -19.06 1.27 8.99
C LEU A 62 -19.39 -0.20 8.70
N VAL A 63 -18.74 -1.16 9.37
CA VAL A 63 -19.05 -2.58 9.17
C VAL A 63 -20.47 -2.91 9.63
N ASP A 64 -20.93 -2.27 10.70
CA ASP A 64 -22.26 -2.48 11.27
C ASP A 64 -23.33 -1.71 10.48
N ASP A 65 -23.04 -0.46 10.10
CA ASP A 65 -24.01 0.44 9.45
C ASP A 65 -24.07 0.26 7.90
N GLU A 66 -22.90 0.10 7.26
CA GLU A 66 -22.73 0.19 5.81
C GLU A 66 -21.72 -0.87 5.29
N PRO A 67 -22.02 -2.19 5.41
CA PRO A 67 -21.03 -3.26 5.19
C PRO A 67 -20.43 -3.30 3.78
N GLY A 68 -21.20 -2.88 2.75
CA GLY A 68 -20.72 -2.76 1.37
C GLY A 68 -19.64 -1.69 1.22
N VAL A 69 -19.84 -0.54 1.86
CA VAL A 69 -18.89 0.57 1.90
C VAL A 69 -17.65 0.19 2.71
N ALA A 70 -17.85 -0.44 3.87
CA ALA A 70 -16.75 -0.92 4.70
C ALA A 70 -15.84 -1.88 3.94
N ALA A 71 -16.39 -2.83 3.17
CA ALA A 71 -15.61 -3.74 2.34
C ALA A 71 -14.86 -3.03 1.20
N ALA A 72 -15.44 -1.98 0.61
CA ALA A 72 -14.82 -1.20 -0.46
C ALA A 72 -13.66 -0.30 0.02
N VAL A 73 -13.64 0.07 1.31
CA VAL A 73 -12.62 0.94 1.89
C VAL A 73 -11.58 0.18 2.74
N ARG A 74 -11.95 -0.98 3.30
CA ARG A 74 -11.06 -1.77 4.15
C ARG A 74 -9.93 -2.41 3.33
N PRO A 75 -8.66 -2.31 3.77
CA PRO A 75 -7.56 -3.05 3.17
C PRO A 75 -7.73 -4.54 3.46
N HIS A 76 -8.10 -5.31 2.45
CA HIS A 76 -8.13 -6.77 2.53
C HIS A 76 -6.75 -7.34 2.19
N ARG A 77 -5.78 -7.15 3.09
CA ARG A 77 -4.39 -7.62 2.87
C ARG A 77 -4.32 -9.11 2.59
N THR A 78 -5.09 -9.93 3.32
CA THR A 78 -5.14 -11.39 3.14
C THR A 78 -5.76 -11.79 1.80
N ALA A 79 -6.90 -11.19 1.42
CA ALA A 79 -7.52 -11.47 0.13
C ALA A 79 -6.63 -10.99 -1.03
N THR A 80 -6.04 -9.80 -0.92
CA THR A 80 -5.11 -9.25 -1.91
C THR A 80 -3.89 -10.15 -2.07
N ALA A 81 -3.27 -10.57 -0.96
CA ALA A 81 -2.13 -11.50 -0.99
C ALA A 81 -2.52 -12.84 -1.61
N GLY A 82 -3.70 -13.38 -1.30
CA GLY A 82 -4.16 -14.63 -1.91
C GLY A 82 -4.50 -14.48 -3.40
N TYR A 83 -5.10 -13.36 -3.86
CA TYR A 83 -5.27 -13.11 -5.30
C TYR A 83 -3.92 -13.00 -6.02
N ILE A 84 -2.92 -12.35 -5.40
CA ILE A 84 -1.56 -12.27 -5.95
C ILE A 84 -0.93 -13.66 -5.99
N ALA A 85 -1.01 -14.44 -4.91
CA ALA A 85 -0.47 -15.80 -4.85
C ALA A 85 -1.14 -16.73 -5.88
N ALA A 86 -2.47 -16.65 -6.04
CA ALA A 86 -3.19 -17.40 -7.06
C ALA A 86 -2.77 -16.97 -8.47
N SER A 87 -2.64 -15.66 -8.71
CA SER A 87 -2.14 -15.11 -9.98
C SER A 87 -0.73 -15.61 -10.30
N LEU A 88 0.18 -15.61 -9.31
CA LEU A 88 1.54 -16.11 -9.45
C LEU A 88 1.57 -17.61 -9.75
N ALA A 89 0.76 -18.42 -9.05
CA ALA A 89 0.68 -19.85 -9.29
C ALA A 89 0.17 -20.16 -10.71
N VAL A 90 -0.88 -19.46 -11.15
CA VAL A 90 -1.42 -19.62 -12.51
C VAL A 90 -0.44 -19.12 -13.58
N ALA A 91 0.25 -18.00 -13.32
CA ALA A 91 1.27 -17.47 -14.23
C ALA A 91 2.47 -18.44 -14.36
N ALA A 92 2.90 -19.05 -13.25
CA ALA A 92 3.94 -20.07 -13.27
C ALA A 92 3.48 -21.30 -14.07
N ALA A 93 2.24 -21.76 -13.88
CA ALA A 93 1.66 -22.85 -14.67
C ALA A 93 1.65 -22.55 -16.18
N TYR A 94 1.33 -21.30 -16.55
CA TYR A 94 1.36 -20.84 -17.94
C TYR A 94 2.79 -20.71 -18.48
N ALA A 95 3.72 -20.21 -17.68
CA ALA A 95 5.12 -20.02 -18.08
C ALA A 95 5.82 -21.36 -18.42
N MET A 96 5.44 -22.45 -17.76
CA MET A 96 5.96 -23.80 -18.06
C MET A 96 5.66 -24.25 -19.49
N PHE A 97 4.66 -23.68 -20.17
CA PHE A 97 4.44 -23.95 -21.59
C PHE A 97 5.58 -23.41 -22.48
N PHE A 98 6.25 -22.34 -22.05
CA PHE A 98 7.29 -21.65 -22.81
C PHE A 98 8.71 -22.10 -22.47
N SER A 99 8.91 -22.93 -21.44
CA SER A 99 10.24 -23.43 -21.04
C SER A 99 10.85 -24.46 -21.99
N ARG A 100 10.17 -24.79 -23.10
CA ARG A 100 10.68 -25.67 -24.18
C ARG A 100 11.19 -27.05 -23.73
N GLY A 101 10.79 -27.56 -22.57
CA GLY A 101 11.24 -28.86 -22.08
C GLY A 101 12.57 -28.83 -21.33
N GLU A 102 13.04 -27.69 -20.84
CA GLU A 102 14.27 -27.57 -20.04
C GLU A 102 14.28 -28.51 -18.81
N LEU A 103 13.10 -28.80 -18.25
CA LEU A 103 12.91 -29.72 -17.11
C LEU A 103 12.44 -31.13 -17.52
N GLY A 104 12.22 -31.36 -18.82
CA GLY A 104 11.50 -32.51 -19.35
C GLY A 104 9.99 -32.26 -19.43
N LEU A 105 9.38 -32.56 -20.58
CA LEU A 105 7.97 -32.23 -20.86
C LEU A 105 6.99 -32.87 -19.86
N GLU A 106 7.25 -34.09 -19.40
CA GLU A 106 6.41 -34.75 -18.39
C GLU A 106 6.43 -34.02 -17.04
N VAL A 107 7.61 -33.59 -16.60
CA VAL A 107 7.80 -32.85 -15.35
C VAL A 107 7.13 -31.49 -15.42
N GLU A 108 7.26 -30.78 -16.55
CA GLU A 108 6.60 -29.50 -16.79
C GLU A 108 5.07 -29.61 -16.74
N VAL A 109 4.51 -30.66 -17.35
CA VAL A 109 3.06 -30.92 -17.33
C VAL A 109 2.56 -31.19 -15.91
N VAL A 110 3.27 -32.03 -15.14
CA VAL A 110 2.91 -32.31 -13.74
C VAL A 110 3.02 -31.06 -12.88
N ALA A 111 4.11 -30.30 -13.01
CA ALA A 111 4.33 -29.08 -12.25
C ALA A 111 3.28 -28.00 -12.59
N SER A 112 2.87 -27.91 -13.86
CA SER A 112 1.81 -27.00 -14.32
C SER A 112 0.46 -27.37 -13.71
N ALA A 113 0.12 -28.67 -13.69
CA ALA A 113 -1.09 -29.18 -13.05
C ALA A 113 -1.11 -28.89 -11.53
N VAL A 114 0.00 -29.10 -10.83
CA VAL A 114 0.14 -28.78 -9.40
C VAL A 114 -0.03 -27.28 -9.15
N ALA A 115 0.61 -26.44 -9.96
CA ALA A 115 0.49 -24.98 -9.83
C ALA A 115 -0.94 -24.49 -10.05
N LEU A 116 -1.69 -25.09 -10.98
CA LEU A 116 -3.12 -24.83 -11.17
C LEU A 116 -3.98 -25.24 -9.97
N VAL A 117 -3.70 -26.39 -9.36
CA VAL A 117 -4.39 -26.83 -8.13
C VAL A 117 -4.14 -25.84 -6.99
N VAL A 118 -2.89 -25.41 -6.80
CA VAL A 118 -2.53 -24.40 -5.80
C VAL A 118 -3.27 -23.09 -6.07
N GLY A 119 -3.26 -22.61 -7.32
CA GLY A 119 -4.00 -21.42 -7.73
C GLY A 119 -5.49 -21.52 -7.42
N ALA A 120 -6.13 -22.65 -7.73
CA ALA A 120 -7.54 -22.90 -7.44
C ALA A 120 -7.84 -22.97 -5.94
N ALA A 121 -7.00 -23.67 -5.17
CA ALA A 121 -7.17 -23.78 -3.72
C ALA A 121 -7.02 -22.41 -3.02
N VAL A 122 -6.00 -21.63 -3.38
CA VAL A 122 -5.81 -20.28 -2.85
C VAL A 122 -6.98 -19.37 -3.23
N MET A 123 -7.43 -19.43 -4.48
CA MET A 123 -8.59 -18.68 -4.94
C MET A 123 -9.85 -19.02 -4.12
N ALA A 124 -10.09 -20.32 -3.88
CA ALA A 124 -11.21 -20.78 -3.07
C ALA A 124 -11.15 -20.26 -1.62
N MET A 125 -9.97 -20.00 -1.06
CA MET A 125 -9.85 -19.42 0.29
C MET A 125 -10.16 -17.93 0.34
N VAL A 126 -9.92 -17.18 -0.75
CA VAL A 126 -10.09 -15.71 -0.76
C VAL A 126 -11.43 -15.25 -1.28
N VAL A 127 -12.12 -16.05 -2.09
CA VAL A 127 -13.44 -15.68 -2.62
C VAL A 127 -14.42 -15.40 -1.49
N PRO A 128 -15.18 -14.29 -1.54
CA PRO A 128 -16.18 -13.96 -0.54
C PRO A 128 -17.41 -14.88 -0.64
N TRP A 129 -17.31 -16.11 -0.12
CA TRP A 129 -18.38 -17.12 -0.19
C TRP A 129 -19.59 -16.80 0.68
N THR A 130 -19.42 -16.10 1.79
CA THR A 130 -20.52 -15.86 2.74
C THR A 130 -21.30 -14.59 2.41
N ARG A 131 -22.57 -14.52 2.83
CA ARG A 131 -23.38 -13.28 2.71
C ARG A 131 -22.82 -12.13 3.55
N ARG A 132 -22.09 -12.46 4.62
CA ARG A 132 -21.44 -11.49 5.53
C ARG A 132 -20.24 -10.78 4.90
N ARG A 133 -19.74 -11.25 3.74
CA ARG A 133 -18.69 -10.60 2.96
C ARG A 133 -19.28 -10.14 1.62
N PRO A 134 -19.60 -8.85 1.45
CA PRO A 134 -20.11 -8.35 0.19
C PRO A 134 -19.02 -8.43 -0.89
N VAL A 135 -19.43 -8.74 -2.12
CA VAL A 135 -18.50 -8.89 -3.26
C VAL A 135 -18.15 -7.51 -3.80
N THR A 136 -16.86 -7.15 -3.80
CA THR A 136 -16.40 -5.85 -4.30
C THR A 136 -16.14 -5.86 -5.80
N ALA A 137 -15.84 -4.67 -6.34
CA ALA A 137 -15.44 -4.54 -7.73
C ALA A 137 -14.11 -5.22 -8.03
N ALA A 138 -13.15 -5.03 -7.14
CA ALA A 138 -11.82 -5.60 -7.26
C ALA A 138 -11.86 -7.14 -7.19
N ASP A 139 -12.70 -7.73 -6.32
CA ASP A 139 -12.86 -9.18 -6.23
C ASP A 139 -13.29 -9.79 -7.55
N ALA A 140 -14.32 -9.23 -8.18
CA ALA A 140 -14.83 -9.71 -9.45
C ALA A 140 -13.78 -9.57 -10.57
N THR A 141 -13.10 -8.42 -10.64
CA THR A 141 -12.05 -8.19 -11.66
C THR A 141 -10.87 -9.15 -11.48
N MET A 142 -10.34 -9.29 -10.27
CA MET A 142 -9.22 -10.19 -9.99
C MET A 142 -9.60 -11.65 -10.24
N ALA A 143 -10.82 -12.05 -9.86
CA ALA A 143 -11.32 -13.39 -10.15
C ALA A 143 -11.37 -13.68 -11.65
N CYS A 144 -11.86 -12.73 -12.47
CA CYS A 144 -11.86 -12.87 -13.92
C CYS A 144 -10.45 -12.96 -14.50
N ILE A 145 -9.50 -12.14 -14.03
CA ILE A 145 -8.10 -12.19 -14.49
C ILE A 145 -7.50 -13.58 -14.21
N ILE A 146 -7.63 -14.07 -12.97
CA ILE A 146 -7.11 -15.38 -12.57
C ILE A 146 -7.80 -16.51 -13.36
N ALA A 147 -9.11 -16.41 -13.60
CA ALA A 147 -9.85 -17.41 -14.36
C ALA A 147 -9.41 -17.49 -15.83
N VAL A 148 -9.21 -16.34 -16.49
CA VAL A 148 -8.73 -16.29 -17.89
C VAL A 148 -7.34 -16.91 -17.99
N LEU A 149 -6.42 -16.51 -17.10
CA LEU A 149 -5.08 -17.08 -17.06
C LEU A 149 -5.11 -18.58 -16.72
N GLY A 150 -5.99 -19.01 -15.82
CA GLY A 150 -6.15 -20.40 -15.40
C GLY A 150 -6.66 -21.30 -16.52
N ALA A 151 -7.65 -20.81 -17.27
CA ALA A 151 -8.14 -21.50 -18.46
C ALA A 151 -7.06 -21.61 -19.54
N ALA A 152 -6.31 -20.51 -19.79
CA ALA A 152 -5.21 -20.51 -20.76
C ALA A 152 -4.10 -21.49 -20.35
N ALA A 153 -3.72 -21.51 -19.07
CA ALA A 153 -2.75 -22.47 -18.54
C ALA A 153 -3.23 -23.91 -18.67
N ALA A 154 -4.49 -24.23 -18.34
CA ALA A 154 -5.02 -25.59 -18.50
C ALA A 154 -4.99 -26.08 -19.96
N VAL A 155 -5.33 -25.20 -20.92
CA VAL A 155 -5.20 -25.51 -22.36
C VAL A 155 -3.73 -25.73 -22.74
N ALA A 156 -2.83 -24.87 -22.27
CA ALA A 156 -1.41 -24.99 -22.53
C ALA A 156 -0.83 -26.31 -21.98
N THR A 157 -1.22 -26.72 -20.76
CA THR A 157 -0.86 -28.02 -20.17
C THR A 157 -1.33 -29.18 -21.04
N ALA A 158 -2.56 -29.13 -21.56
CA ALA A 158 -3.10 -30.18 -22.44
C ALA A 158 -2.32 -30.28 -23.77
N VAL A 159 -1.96 -29.14 -24.36
CA VAL A 159 -1.12 -29.09 -25.58
C VAL A 159 0.27 -29.66 -25.31
N GLN A 160 0.89 -29.30 -24.19
CA GLN A 160 2.22 -29.78 -23.81
C GLN A 160 2.22 -31.30 -23.55
N ALA A 161 1.19 -31.81 -22.89
CA ALA A 161 0.99 -33.25 -22.70
C ALA A 161 0.82 -34.01 -24.02
N GLY A 162 0.12 -33.42 -25.01
CA GLY A 162 0.01 -33.98 -26.35
C GLY A 162 1.35 -34.10 -27.09
N ARG A 163 2.31 -33.22 -26.77
CA ARG A 163 3.68 -33.28 -27.31
C ARG A 163 4.58 -34.30 -26.62
N ALA A 164 4.26 -34.69 -25.39
CA ALA A 164 5.09 -35.56 -24.56
C ALA A 164 4.92 -37.06 -24.85
N GLY A 165 3.91 -37.49 -25.61
CA GLY A 165 3.86 -38.86 -26.16
C GLY A 165 3.12 -39.94 -25.34
N GLY A 166 2.19 -39.58 -24.46
CA GLY A 166 1.30 -40.52 -23.74
C GLY A 166 1.52 -40.56 -22.22
N GLY A 167 0.61 -41.18 -21.47
CA GLY A 167 0.76 -41.38 -20.01
C GLY A 167 0.39 -40.21 -19.08
N LEU A 168 0.07 -39.02 -19.61
CA LEU A 168 -0.20 -37.79 -18.84
C LEU A 168 -1.69 -37.44 -18.66
N ALA A 169 -2.58 -38.42 -18.82
CA ALA A 169 -4.03 -38.19 -18.74
C ALA A 169 -4.48 -37.64 -17.37
N VAL A 170 -3.85 -38.12 -16.28
CA VAL A 170 -4.18 -37.68 -14.91
C VAL A 170 -3.79 -36.21 -14.67
N PRO A 171 -2.53 -35.76 -14.91
CA PRO A 171 -2.17 -34.35 -14.84
C PRO A 171 -3.02 -33.42 -15.71
N VAL A 172 -3.34 -33.84 -16.94
CA VAL A 172 -4.21 -33.05 -17.85
C VAL A 172 -5.63 -32.91 -17.30
N THR A 173 -6.18 -33.99 -16.75
CA THR A 173 -7.51 -33.97 -16.10
C THR A 173 -7.50 -33.02 -14.89
N ILE A 174 -6.47 -33.10 -14.05
CA ILE A 174 -6.30 -32.23 -12.88
C ILE A 174 -6.21 -30.75 -13.30
N ALA A 175 -5.40 -30.45 -14.32
CA ALA A 175 -5.26 -29.11 -14.88
C ALA A 175 -6.60 -28.60 -15.43
N GLY A 176 -7.33 -29.42 -16.19
CA GLY A 176 -8.65 -29.10 -16.73
C GLY A 176 -9.69 -28.81 -15.64
N VAL A 177 -9.78 -29.67 -14.62
CA VAL A 177 -10.70 -29.48 -13.49
C VAL A 177 -10.36 -28.22 -12.70
N SER A 178 -9.06 -27.95 -12.48
CA SER A 178 -8.61 -26.76 -11.75
C SER A 178 -8.89 -25.47 -12.53
N GLY A 179 -8.63 -25.47 -13.85
CA GLY A 179 -9.00 -24.36 -14.73
C GLY A 179 -10.51 -24.11 -14.75
N PHE A 180 -11.31 -25.16 -14.83
CA PHE A 180 -12.78 -25.07 -14.74
C PHE A 180 -13.23 -24.50 -13.39
N ALA A 181 -12.63 -24.96 -12.27
CA ALA A 181 -12.95 -24.45 -10.94
C ALA A 181 -12.67 -22.95 -10.81
N LEU A 182 -11.55 -22.47 -11.36
CA LEU A 182 -11.22 -21.03 -11.40
C LEU A 182 -12.28 -20.22 -12.15
N VAL A 183 -12.71 -20.70 -13.33
CA VAL A 183 -13.79 -20.08 -14.11
C VAL A 183 -15.11 -20.08 -13.35
N ALA A 184 -15.48 -21.19 -12.72
CA ALA A 184 -16.69 -21.30 -11.92
C ALA A 184 -16.69 -20.32 -10.73
N MET A 185 -15.55 -20.18 -10.03
CA MET A 185 -15.38 -19.21 -8.94
C MET A 185 -15.54 -17.77 -9.42
N ALA A 186 -14.96 -17.42 -10.57
CA ALA A 186 -15.11 -16.10 -11.16
C ALA A 186 -16.56 -15.83 -11.60
N ALA A 187 -17.22 -16.82 -12.20
CA ALA A 187 -18.63 -16.73 -12.59
C ALA A 187 -19.54 -16.51 -11.38
N VAL A 188 -19.36 -17.28 -10.29
CA VAL A 188 -20.13 -17.10 -9.05
C VAL A 188 -19.88 -15.73 -8.43
N THR A 189 -18.62 -15.30 -8.35
CA THR A 189 -18.24 -13.99 -7.80
C THR A 189 -18.90 -12.86 -8.60
N THR A 190 -18.84 -12.94 -9.94
CA THR A 190 -19.44 -11.96 -10.85
C THR A 190 -20.96 -11.98 -10.78
N ALA A 191 -21.59 -13.15 -10.79
CA ALA A 191 -23.04 -13.30 -10.69
C ALA A 191 -23.58 -12.72 -9.38
N ARG A 192 -22.88 -12.97 -8.26
CA ARG A 192 -23.23 -12.37 -6.97
C ARG A 192 -23.16 -10.86 -6.99
N ARG A 193 -22.17 -10.28 -7.67
CA ARG A 193 -22.05 -8.83 -7.83
C ARG A 193 -23.15 -8.25 -8.72
N VAL A 194 -23.49 -8.92 -9.82
CA VAL A 194 -24.54 -8.47 -10.75
C VAL A 194 -25.93 -8.54 -10.13
N ARG A 195 -26.17 -9.48 -9.20
CA ARG A 195 -27.42 -9.55 -8.41
C ARG A 195 -27.64 -8.33 -7.52
N VAL A 196 -26.61 -7.55 -7.20
CA VAL A 196 -26.77 -6.28 -6.48
C VAL A 196 -27.26 -5.22 -7.46
N PRO A 197 -28.40 -4.54 -7.18
CA PRO A 197 -28.92 -3.49 -8.06
C PRO A 197 -27.86 -2.45 -8.40
N ARG A 198 -27.85 -1.99 -9.64
CA ARG A 198 -26.85 -1.01 -10.12
C ARG A 198 -26.86 0.27 -9.28
N SER A 199 -28.04 0.76 -8.93
CA SER A 199 -28.23 1.94 -8.06
C SER A 199 -27.60 1.77 -6.68
N VAL A 200 -27.64 0.57 -6.10
CA VAL A 200 -26.99 0.26 -4.82
C VAL A 200 -25.47 0.24 -4.99
N ARG A 201 -24.96 -0.38 -6.07
CA ARG A 201 -23.52 -0.39 -6.36
C ARG A 201 -22.93 0.99 -6.59
N GLU A 202 -23.66 1.85 -7.31
CA GLU A 202 -23.26 3.24 -7.57
C GLU A 202 -23.27 4.05 -6.28
N ARG A 203 -24.31 3.91 -5.44
CA ARG A 203 -24.37 4.53 -4.12
C ARG A 203 -23.22 4.08 -3.23
N ASP A 204 -22.97 2.78 -3.11
CA ASP A 204 -21.87 2.24 -2.30
C ASP A 204 -20.51 2.76 -2.78
N THR A 205 -20.34 2.92 -4.10
CA THR A 205 -19.11 3.45 -4.69
C THR A 205 -18.91 4.93 -4.38
N ALA A 206 -19.96 5.74 -4.55
CA ALA A 206 -19.94 7.16 -4.20
C ALA A 206 -19.67 7.35 -2.71
N ARG A 207 -20.37 6.58 -1.87
CA ARG A 207 -20.21 6.61 -0.42
C ARG A 207 -18.84 6.14 0.03
N ALA A 208 -18.26 5.14 -0.63
CA ALA A 208 -16.87 4.73 -0.37
C ALA A 208 -15.85 5.81 -0.76
N ALA A 209 -16.13 6.62 -1.78
CA ALA A 209 -15.31 7.78 -2.12
C ALA A 209 -15.40 8.86 -1.02
N GLU A 210 -16.62 9.19 -0.57
CA GLU A 210 -16.83 10.12 0.55
C GLU A 210 -16.10 9.67 1.81
N VAL A 211 -16.19 8.40 2.20
CA VAL A 211 -15.48 7.87 3.38
C VAL A 211 -13.95 7.95 3.20
N ARG A 212 -13.43 7.77 1.99
CA ARG A 212 -11.99 7.98 1.73
C ARG A 212 -11.61 9.45 1.84
N ASP A 213 -12.50 10.35 1.42
CA ASP A 213 -12.30 11.78 1.59
C ASP A 213 -12.32 12.16 3.07
N GLU A 214 -13.26 11.64 3.87
CA GLU A 214 -13.27 11.78 5.33
C GLU A 214 -11.93 11.35 5.95
N PHE A 215 -11.36 10.23 5.50
CA PHE A 215 -10.04 9.78 5.96
C PHE A 215 -8.91 10.74 5.58
N GLY A 216 -8.93 11.29 4.36
CA GLY A 216 -7.94 12.27 3.92
C GLY A 216 -8.06 13.59 4.70
N ASP A 217 -9.28 14.03 4.96
CA ASP A 217 -9.55 15.28 5.68
C ASP A 217 -9.16 15.16 7.14
N GLU A 218 -9.35 13.98 7.74
CA GLU A 218 -8.86 13.68 9.08
C GLU A 218 -7.32 13.72 9.16
N VAL A 219 -6.62 13.13 8.18
CA VAL A 219 -5.14 13.22 8.11
C VAL A 219 -4.70 14.68 8.05
N ALA A 220 -5.34 15.48 7.19
CA ALA A 220 -5.04 16.90 7.07
C ALA A 220 -5.38 17.70 8.34
N ARG A 221 -6.46 17.33 9.05
CA ARG A 221 -6.84 17.93 10.35
C ARG A 221 -5.80 17.64 11.42
N VAL A 222 -5.40 16.38 11.56
CA VAL A 222 -4.37 15.95 12.52
C VAL A 222 -3.04 16.65 12.25
N ARG A 223 -2.63 16.75 10.98
CA ARG A 223 -1.44 17.51 10.59
C ARG A 223 -1.51 18.98 10.98
N ARG A 224 -2.59 19.68 10.62
CA ARG A 224 -2.76 21.10 10.99
C ARG A 224 -2.65 21.31 12.50
N SER A 225 -3.38 20.49 13.28
CA SER A 225 -3.31 20.54 14.75
C SER A 225 -1.90 20.25 15.29
N CYS A 226 -1.15 19.34 14.66
CA CYS A 226 0.24 19.09 15.03
C CYS A 226 1.16 20.25 14.66
N GLY A 227 0.95 20.90 13.51
CA GLY A 227 1.72 22.07 13.08
C GLY A 227 1.58 23.24 14.05
N GLU A 228 0.37 23.48 14.57
CA GLU A 228 0.13 24.45 15.64
C GLU A 228 0.88 24.08 16.93
N GLN A 229 0.94 22.79 17.27
CA GLN A 229 1.70 22.31 18.44
C GLN A 229 3.22 22.43 18.26
N VAL A 230 3.76 22.31 17.04
CA VAL A 230 5.17 22.60 16.75
C VAL A 230 5.47 24.05 17.08
N ALA A 231 4.66 24.98 16.55
CA ALA A 231 4.85 26.41 16.79
C ALA A 231 4.78 26.73 18.29
N ALA A 232 3.83 26.13 19.02
CA ALA A 232 3.70 26.28 20.47
C ALA A 232 4.91 25.71 21.24
N ALA A 233 5.43 24.55 20.83
CA ALA A 233 6.60 23.93 21.46
C ALA A 233 7.87 24.78 21.26
N LEU A 234 8.09 25.27 20.03
CA LEU A 234 9.22 26.15 19.72
C LEU A 234 9.13 27.49 20.46
N ALA A 235 7.91 28.04 20.64
CA ALA A 235 7.72 29.28 21.38
C ALA A 235 8.04 29.16 22.89
N GLN A 236 8.05 27.95 23.44
CA GLN A 236 8.42 27.68 24.84
C GLN A 236 9.89 27.30 25.02
N ALA A 237 10.59 27.00 23.93
CA ALA A 237 11.99 26.64 23.94
C ALA A 237 12.90 27.88 23.99
N ASP A 238 14.19 27.66 24.20
CA ASP A 238 15.20 28.72 24.16
C ASP A 238 15.25 29.39 22.78
N ALA A 239 15.04 30.71 22.74
CA ALA A 239 14.87 31.45 21.49
C ALA A 239 16.13 31.46 20.62
N GLU A 240 17.31 31.52 21.24
CA GLU A 240 18.59 31.52 20.51
C GLU A 240 18.84 30.15 19.86
N ALA A 241 18.59 29.07 20.59
CA ALA A 241 18.68 27.72 20.06
C ALA A 241 17.63 27.44 18.96
N VAL A 242 16.42 28.01 19.07
CA VAL A 242 15.39 27.91 18.02
C VAL A 242 15.82 28.66 16.75
N GLU A 243 16.35 29.88 16.86
CA GLU A 243 16.88 30.61 15.70
C GLU A 243 18.06 29.88 15.07
N HIS A 244 18.95 29.29 15.88
CA HIS A 244 20.01 28.44 15.36
C HIS A 244 19.46 27.24 14.57
N ALA A 245 18.45 26.55 15.10
CA ALA A 245 17.79 25.45 14.40
C ALA A 245 17.14 25.88 13.08
N ARG A 246 16.49 27.06 13.03
CA ARG A 246 15.97 27.65 11.79
C ARG A 246 17.07 27.93 10.77
N GLY A 247 18.20 28.48 11.23
CA GLY A 247 19.39 28.70 10.41
C GLY A 247 19.94 27.40 9.81
N GLU A 248 20.01 26.33 10.60
CA GLU A 248 20.43 24.99 10.15
C GLU A 248 19.49 24.41 9.08
N VAL A 249 18.16 24.53 9.27
CA VAL A 249 17.18 24.11 8.24
C VAL A 249 17.35 24.92 6.96
N ALA A 250 17.50 26.24 7.06
CA ALA A 250 17.71 27.10 5.90
C ALA A 250 19.01 26.77 5.15
N ALA A 251 20.11 26.52 5.87
CA ALA A 251 21.38 26.10 5.30
C ALA A 251 21.26 24.74 4.59
N ALA A 252 20.56 23.78 5.19
CA ALA A 252 20.30 22.49 4.56
C ALA A 252 19.45 22.63 3.29
N TYR A 253 18.45 23.51 3.27
CA TYR A 253 17.65 23.81 2.07
C TYR A 253 18.50 24.41 0.95
N ALA A 254 19.42 25.32 1.28
CA ALA A 254 20.35 25.89 0.30
C ALA A 254 21.26 24.80 -0.31
N VAL A 255 21.75 23.86 0.51
CA VAL A 255 22.53 22.70 0.04
C VAL A 255 21.70 21.81 -0.88
N LEU A 256 20.48 21.41 -0.46
CA LEU A 256 19.62 20.54 -1.27
C LEU A 256 19.24 21.19 -2.61
N THR A 257 18.98 22.50 -2.61
CA THR A 257 18.69 23.28 -3.81
C THR A 257 19.90 23.32 -4.74
N ARG A 258 21.10 23.66 -4.21
CA ARG A 258 22.35 23.68 -4.98
C ARG A 258 22.67 22.32 -5.62
N ARG A 259 22.31 21.23 -4.94
CA ARG A 259 22.51 19.85 -5.40
C ARG A 259 21.38 19.35 -6.32
N GLY A 260 20.38 20.18 -6.62
CA GLY A 260 19.26 19.83 -7.48
C GLY A 260 18.29 18.80 -6.87
N LEU A 261 18.31 18.63 -5.56
CA LEU A 261 17.44 17.70 -4.82
C LEU A 261 16.15 18.36 -4.31
N LEU A 262 16.06 19.69 -4.42
CA LEU A 262 14.93 20.49 -4.00
C LEU A 262 14.65 21.61 -5.02
N ASP A 263 13.40 22.00 -5.16
CA ASP A 263 12.97 23.15 -5.98
C ASP A 263 13.59 24.45 -5.42
N PRO A 264 14.23 25.29 -6.25
CA PRO A 264 14.74 26.59 -5.82
C PRO A 264 13.69 27.54 -5.22
N ALA A 265 12.41 27.35 -5.54
CA ALA A 265 11.31 28.12 -4.96
C ALA A 265 10.83 27.59 -3.59
N ALA A 266 11.40 26.49 -3.09
CA ALA A 266 11.01 25.89 -1.82
C ALA A 266 11.47 26.73 -0.63
N ALA A 267 10.51 27.21 0.16
CA ALA A 267 10.80 27.88 1.43
C ALA A 267 11.19 26.85 2.52
N PRO A 268 12.19 27.17 3.38
CA PRO A 268 12.46 26.42 4.61
C PRO A 268 11.20 26.31 5.48
N HIS A 269 11.04 25.17 6.14
CA HIS A 269 9.95 24.93 7.07
C HIS A 269 10.40 25.18 8.52
N GLU A 270 9.45 25.21 9.46
CA GLU A 270 9.79 25.30 10.88
C GLU A 270 10.44 23.99 11.37
N PRO A 271 11.51 24.06 12.17
CA PRO A 271 12.17 22.88 12.72
C PRO A 271 11.20 21.96 13.47
N GLY A 272 11.22 20.67 13.14
CA GLY A 272 10.44 19.63 13.80
C GLY A 272 9.14 19.25 13.08
N MET A 273 8.74 19.96 12.02
CA MET A 273 7.57 19.56 11.22
C MET A 273 7.74 18.19 10.54
N LEU A 274 8.95 17.82 10.09
CA LEU A 274 9.23 16.51 9.47
C LEU A 274 9.21 15.38 10.50
N LEU A 275 9.59 15.64 11.76
CA LEU A 275 9.49 14.65 12.85
C LEU A 275 8.03 14.20 13.09
N ILE A 276 7.06 15.05 12.73
CA ILE A 276 5.64 14.75 12.85
C ILE A 276 5.05 14.27 11.52
N ASP A 277 5.38 14.93 10.42
CA ASP A 277 4.83 14.61 9.10
C ASP A 277 5.17 13.18 8.67
N ASP A 278 6.38 12.70 8.97
CA ASP A 278 6.85 11.38 8.55
C ASP A 278 6.11 10.21 9.19
N PRO A 279 5.97 10.14 10.54
CA PRO A 279 5.14 9.13 11.17
C PRO A 279 3.69 9.14 10.68
N ILE A 280 3.08 10.32 10.52
CA ILE A 280 1.70 10.46 10.04
C ILE A 280 1.58 9.97 8.59
N ALA A 281 2.48 10.39 7.70
CA ALA A 281 2.51 9.95 6.30
C ALA A 281 2.72 8.43 6.18
N ARG A 282 3.60 7.86 7.01
CA ARG A 282 3.84 6.40 7.08
C ARG A 282 2.57 5.68 7.55
N ALA A 283 1.91 6.16 8.60
CA ALA A 283 0.67 5.58 9.10
C ALA A 283 -0.46 5.68 8.07
N ALA A 284 -0.64 6.84 7.43
CA ALA A 284 -1.64 7.04 6.38
C ALA A 284 -1.43 6.06 5.22
N ARG A 285 -0.19 5.94 4.71
CA ARG A 285 0.19 5.00 3.64
C ARG A 285 -0.05 3.54 4.04
N ALA A 286 0.41 3.13 5.22
CA ALA A 286 0.24 1.77 5.73
C ALA A 286 -1.25 1.39 5.86
N ASN A 287 -2.10 2.38 6.12
CA ASN A 287 -3.54 2.23 6.32
C ASN A 287 -4.38 2.60 5.09
N ARG A 288 -3.75 2.88 3.93
CA ARG A 288 -4.40 3.31 2.69
C ARG A 288 -5.35 4.51 2.87
N MET A 289 -5.01 5.42 3.76
CA MET A 289 -5.66 6.71 3.86
C MET A 289 -5.03 7.67 2.85
N PRO A 290 -5.81 8.54 2.18
CA PRO A 290 -5.24 9.58 1.33
C PRO A 290 -4.29 10.47 2.13
N ASP A 291 -3.05 10.57 1.66
CA ASP A 291 -1.98 11.36 2.29
C ASP A 291 -2.16 12.85 1.93
N ARG A 292 -3.11 13.53 2.59
CA ARG A 292 -3.49 14.92 2.30
C ARG A 292 -2.82 15.94 3.22
N GLY A 293 -2.53 17.12 2.67
CA GLY A 293 -2.06 18.29 3.39
C GLY A 293 -0.73 18.08 4.13
N PRO A 294 0.35 17.64 3.47
CA PRO A 294 1.66 17.48 4.12
C PRO A 294 2.11 18.79 4.77
N LEU A 295 2.71 18.71 5.96
CA LEU A 295 3.22 19.90 6.66
C LEU A 295 4.36 20.58 5.90
N VAL A 296 5.15 19.78 5.16
CA VAL A 296 6.27 20.28 4.35
C VAL A 296 6.05 19.86 2.89
N PRO A 297 5.22 20.58 2.12
CA PRO A 297 4.84 20.18 0.75
C PRO A 297 6.04 20.04 -0.20
N ALA A 298 7.06 20.88 -0.03
CA ALA A 298 8.27 20.87 -0.86
C ALA A 298 9.02 19.53 -0.79
N LEU A 299 9.05 18.90 0.39
CA LEU A 299 9.71 17.62 0.63
C LEU A 299 8.75 16.42 0.57
N ALA A 300 7.47 16.64 0.29
CA ALA A 300 6.48 15.58 0.11
C ALA A 300 6.42 15.04 -1.32
N ARG A 301 6.92 15.81 -2.30
CA ARG A 301 6.88 15.48 -3.74
C ARG A 301 8.16 14.84 -4.28
N THR A 302 9.21 14.72 -3.47
CA THR A 302 10.45 14.02 -3.83
C THR A 302 10.18 12.51 -3.89
N ARG A 303 9.75 12.04 -5.06
CA ARG A 303 9.64 10.63 -5.45
C ARG A 303 10.40 10.40 -6.74
#